data_AF-A0A078GID9-F1
#
_entry.id   AF-A0A078GID9-F1
#
_cell.length_a   1.000
_cell.length_b   1.000
_cell.length_c   1.000
_cell.angle_alpha   90.00
_cell.angle_beta   90.00
_cell.angle_gamma   90.00
#
_symmetry.space_group_name_H-M   'P 1'
#
loop_
_entity.id
_entity.type
_entity.pdbx_description
1 polymer ?
#
loop_
_entity_poly.entity_id
_entity_poly.type
_entity_poly.pdbx_seq_one_letter_code
_entity_poly.pdbx_strand_id
1 'polypeptide(L)'
;MAEELGVFILFVGGIEHAHVILPPLESLCTVEETSVRGKAVDSLCKIGSQMKESDLVNSFVPLLKRLAAGEWFAARVSACG
;
A
#
# COMPACT_ATOMS: atom_id res chain seq x y z
N MET A 1 -7.47 -2.67 -11.32
CA MET A 1 -6.33 -1.71 -11.34
C MET A 1 -5.52 -1.77 -10.06
N ALA A 2 -6.13 -1.65 -8.87
CA ALA A 2 -5.39 -1.78 -7.60
C ALA A 2 -4.70 -3.15 -7.42
N GLU A 3 -5.36 -4.25 -7.80
CA GLU A 3 -4.82 -5.61 -7.73
C GLU A 3 -3.55 -5.82 -8.57
N GLU A 4 -3.49 -5.21 -9.75
CA GLU A 4 -2.34 -5.30 -10.66
C GLU A 4 -1.09 -4.64 -10.06
N LEU A 5 -1.28 -3.60 -9.22
CA LEU A 5 -0.17 -2.92 -8.54
C LEU A 5 0.53 -3.85 -7.53
N GLY A 6 -0.19 -4.84 -6.97
CA GLY A 6 0.39 -5.86 -6.09
C GLY A 6 1.41 -6.77 -6.77
N VAL A 7 1.30 -6.96 -8.08
CA VAL A 7 2.18 -7.81 -8.90
C VAL A 7 3.23 -6.98 -9.66
N PHE A 8 3.06 -5.66 -9.68
CA PHE A 8 3.89 -4.74 -10.46
C PHE A 8 5.31 -4.57 -9.92
N ILE A 9 5.60 -5.07 -8.73
CA ILE A 9 6.94 -5.07 -8.11
C ILE A 9 8.00 -5.66 -9.07
N LEU A 10 7.66 -6.72 -9.80
CA LEU A 10 8.56 -7.38 -10.75
C LEU A 10 8.90 -6.49 -11.95
N PHE A 11 8.01 -5.56 -12.31
CA PHE A 11 8.16 -4.66 -13.45
C PHE A 11 8.89 -3.35 -13.10
N VAL A 12 8.97 -2.98 -11.81
CA VAL A 12 9.68 -1.77 -11.34
C VAL A 12 11.14 -2.01 -10.95
N GLY A 13 11.68 -3.22 -11.17
CA GLY A 13 13.05 -3.56 -10.78
C GLY A 13 13.16 -4.38 -9.49
N GLY A 14 12.07 -5.02 -9.06
CA GLY A 14 12.04 -5.92 -7.92
C GLY A 14 11.66 -5.25 -6.60
N ILE A 15 11.70 -6.03 -5.52
CA ILE A 15 11.24 -5.63 -4.18
C ILE A 15 11.95 -4.39 -3.62
N GLU A 16 13.18 -4.13 -4.06
CA GLU A 16 13.95 -2.95 -3.64
C GLU A 16 13.32 -1.64 -4.13
N HIS A 17 12.59 -1.70 -5.25
CA HIS A 17 11.89 -0.57 -5.83
C HIS A 17 10.40 -0.55 -5.48
N ALA A 18 9.92 -1.47 -4.64
CA ALA A 18 8.51 -1.54 -4.29
C ALA A 18 7.98 -0.27 -3.58
N HIS A 19 8.87 0.52 -2.99
CA HIS A 19 8.54 1.82 -2.40
C HIS A 19 7.93 2.83 -3.39
N VAL A 20 8.19 2.70 -4.70
CA VAL A 20 7.61 3.60 -5.72
C VAL A 20 6.13 3.32 -6.00
N ILE A 21 5.66 2.11 -5.67
CA ILE A 21 4.26 1.68 -5.85
C ILE A 21 3.42 2.05 -4.60
N LEU A 22 4.07 2.32 -3.48
CA LEU A 22 3.42 2.71 -2.23
C LEU A 22 2.57 4.00 -2.35
N PRO A 23 3.04 5.13 -2.92
CA PRO A 23 2.22 6.33 -3.10
C PRO A 23 0.93 6.13 -3.92
N PRO A 24 0.95 5.49 -5.10
CA PRO A 24 -0.29 5.26 -5.84
C PRO A 24 -1.24 4.31 -5.11
N LEU A 25 -0.73 3.31 -4.37
CA LEU A 25 -1.58 2.47 -3.52
C LEU A 25 -2.16 3.23 -2.33
N GLU A 26 -1.38 4.11 -1.69
CA GLU A 26 -1.86 4.99 -0.61
C GLU A 26 -3.04 5.84 -1.10
N SER A 27 -2.92 6.44 -2.29
CA SER A 27 -4.03 7.19 -2.91
C SER A 27 -5.26 6.32 -3.14
N LEU A 28 -5.09 5.09 -3.63
CA LEU A 28 -6.20 4.15 -3.85
C LEU A 28 -6.86 3.67 -2.55
N CYS A 29 -6.12 3.60 -1.44
CA CYS A 29 -6.67 3.32 -0.12
C CYS A 29 -7.57 4.44 0.41
N THR A 30 -7.43 5.67 -0.09
CA THR A 30 -8.28 6.81 0.32
C THR A 30 -9.54 6.99 -0.53
N VAL A 31 -9.68 6.25 -1.63
CA VAL A 31 -10.83 6.35 -2.54
C VAL A 31 -12.11 5.85 -1.85
N GLU A 32 -13.23 6.53 -2.10
CA GLU A 32 -14.53 6.21 -1.49
C GLU A 32 -15.04 4.82 -1.92
N GLU A 33 -14.75 4.41 -3.15
CA GLU A 33 -15.12 3.11 -3.70
C GLU A 33 -14.52 1.96 -2.89
N THR A 34 -15.38 1.26 -2.14
CA THR A 34 -15.03 0.17 -1.23
C THR A 34 -14.35 -1.00 -1.93
N SER A 35 -14.75 -1.31 -3.17
CA SER A 35 -14.18 -2.40 -3.97
C SER A 35 -12.71 -2.13 -4.32
N VAL A 36 -12.40 -0.92 -4.81
CA VAL A 36 -11.02 -0.50 -5.09
C VAL A 36 -10.19 -0.43 -3.81
N ARG A 37 -10.76 0.10 -2.73
CA ARG A 37 -10.08 0.20 -1.44
C ARG A 37 -9.68 -1.17 -0.88
N GLY A 38 -10.59 -2.15 -0.91
CA GLY A 38 -10.28 -3.52 -0.48
C GLY A 38 -9.17 -4.17 -1.30
N LYS A 39 -9.19 -3.98 -2.62
CA LYS A 39 -8.13 -4.49 -3.51
C LYS A 39 -6.79 -3.78 -3.32
N ALA A 40 -6.80 -2.49 -3.00
CA ALA A 40 -5.58 -1.74 -2.70
C ALA A 40 -4.93 -2.27 -1.41
N VAL A 41 -5.71 -2.51 -0.35
CA VAL A 41 -5.23 -3.08 0.91
C VAL A 41 -4.63 -4.48 0.71
N ASP A 42 -5.34 -5.37 0.00
CA ASP A 42 -4.85 -6.72 -0.30
C ASP A 42 -3.51 -6.68 -1.08
N SER A 43 -3.38 -5.75 -2.02
CA SER A 43 -2.14 -5.52 -2.78
C SER A 43 -1.02 -4.99 -1.89
N LEU A 44 -1.33 -4.06 -0.99
CA LEU A 44 -0.40 -3.46 -0.05
C LEU A 44 0.13 -4.52 0.94
N CYS A 45 -0.72 -5.42 1.41
CA CYS A 45 -0.35 -6.56 2.26
C CYS A 45 0.55 -7.58 1.52
N LYS A 46 0.22 -7.92 0.27
CA LYS A 46 1.06 -8.78 -0.59
C LYS A 46 2.44 -8.19 -0.85
N ILE A 47 2.53 -6.88 -1.08
CA ILE A 47 3.80 -6.16 -1.26
C ILE A 47 4.58 -6.17 0.05
N GLY A 48 3.94 -5.82 1.17
CA GLY A 48 4.56 -5.80 2.49
C GLY A 48 5.14 -7.15 2.90
N SER A 49 4.48 -8.25 2.55
CA SER A 49 4.95 -9.62 2.82
C SER A 49 6.19 -10.03 2.01
N GLN A 50 6.46 -9.34 0.89
CA GLN A 50 7.61 -9.59 0.02
C GLN A 50 8.75 -8.57 0.22
N MET A 51 8.48 -7.46 0.91
CA MET A 51 9.48 -6.43 1.19
C MET A 51 10.54 -6.93 2.18
N LYS A 52 11.75 -6.38 2.07
CA LYS A 52 12.80 -6.57 3.06
C LYS A 52 12.47 -5.77 4.32
N GLU A 53 12.93 -6.25 5.48
CA GLU A 53 12.74 -5.56 6.78
C GLU A 53 13.19 -4.10 6.74
N SER A 54 14.28 -3.80 6.04
CA SER A 54 14.80 -2.43 5.92
C SER A 54 13.82 -1.49 5.21
N ASP A 55 13.25 -1.90 4.07
CA ASP A 55 12.24 -1.12 3.34
C ASP A 55 10.91 -1.05 4.09
N LEU A 56 10.56 -2.12 4.80
CA LEU A 56 9.37 -2.17 5.62
C LEU A 56 9.43 -1.09 6.72
N VAL A 57 10.55 -0.99 7.43
CA VAL A 57 10.73 0.02 8.48
C VAL A 57 10.85 1.44 7.91
N ASN A 58 11.59 1.63 6.82
CA ASN A 58 11.87 2.97 6.28
C ASN A 58 10.73 3.54 5.43
N SER A 59 9.97 2.71 4.72
CA SER A 59 8.95 3.16 3.76
C SER A 59 7.53 2.72 4.15
N PHE A 60 7.36 1.46 4.56
CA PHE A 60 6.03 0.88 4.83
C PHE A 60 5.44 1.35 6.16
N VAL A 61 6.21 1.32 7.26
CA VAL A 61 5.78 1.81 8.57
C VAL A 61 5.34 3.28 8.56
N PRO A 62 6.10 4.23 7.98
CA PRO A 62 5.64 5.62 7.90
C PRO A 62 4.39 5.78 7.03
N LEU A 63 4.21 4.95 5.99
CA LEU A 63 2.97 4.93 5.21
C LEU A 63 1.77 4.47 6.04
N LEU A 64 1.91 3.38 6.79
CA LEU A 64 0.83 2.92 7.69
C LEU A 64 0.51 3.97 8.75
N LYS A 65 1.52 4.65 9.30
CA LYS A 65 1.31 5.76 10.23
C LYS A 65 0.53 6.91 9.57
N ARG A 66 0.82 7.25 8.32
CA ARG A 66 0.05 8.28 7.57
C ARG A 66 -1.38 7.84 7.28
N LEU A 67 -1.61 6.59 6.90
CA LEU A 67 -2.97 6.06 6.70
C LEU A 67 -3.77 6.05 8.02
N ALA A 68 -3.14 5.62 9.13
CA ALA A 68 -3.76 5.57 10.45
C ALA A 68 -4.00 6.98 11.05
N ALA A 69 -3.09 7.92 10.81
CA ALA A 69 -3.22 9.32 11.23
C ALA A 69 -3.98 10.19 10.22
N GLY A 70 -4.37 9.62 9.07
CA GLY A 70 -5.02 10.34 7.99
C GLY A 70 -6.38 10.88 8.43
N GLU A 71 -6.69 12.13 8.05
CA GLU A 71 -7.98 12.76 8.32
C GLU A 71 -9.15 11.95 7.74
N TRP A 72 -8.92 11.24 6.63
CA TRP A 72 -9.95 10.47 5.94
C TRP A 72 -10.26 9.14 6.62
N PHE A 73 -11.53 8.94 6.99
CA PHE A 73 -12.02 7.70 7.61
C PHE A 73 -11.73 6.46 6.74
N ALA A 74 -11.83 6.58 5.41
CA ALA A 74 -11.50 5.51 4.47
C ALA A 74 -10.04 5.04 4.62
N ALA A 75 -9.10 5.98 4.81
CA ALA A 75 -7.69 5.68 5.02
C ALA A 75 -7.46 4.89 6.32
N ARG A 76 -8.17 5.28 7.39
CA ARG A 76 -8.10 4.60 8.70
C ARG A 76 -8.67 3.18 8.66
N VAL A 77 -9.77 2.97 7.94
CA VAL A 77 -10.33 1.62 7.74
C VAL A 77 -9.37 0.74 6.94
N SER A 78 -8.71 1.29 5.94
CA SER A 78 -7.68 0.59 5.17
C SER A 78 -6.41 0.25 5.96
N ALA A 79 -6.08 1.03 6.99
CA ALA A 79 -4.89 0.78 7.81
C ALA A 79 -5.01 -0.49 8.69
N CYS A 80 -6.24 -0.96 8.95
CA CYS A 80 -6.49 -2.17 9.75
C CYS A 80 -6.57 -3.46 8.93
N GLY A 81 -6.57 -3.38 7.60
CA GLY A 81 -6.80 -4.54 6.72
C GLY A 81 -5.53 -5.17 6.18
#